data_AF-A0A842HU35-F1
#
_entry.id   AF-A0A842HU35-F1
#
_cell.length_a   1.000
_cell.length_b   1.000
_cell.length_c   1.000
_cell.angle_alpha   90.00
_cell.angle_beta   90.00
_cell.angle_gamma   90.00
#
_symmetry.space_group_name_H-M   'P 1'
#
loop_
_entity.id
_entity.type
_entity.pdbx_description
1 polymer ?
#
loop_
_entity_poly.entity_id
_entity_poly.type
_entity_poly.pdbx_seq_one_letter_code
_entity_poly.pdbx_strand_id
1 'polypeptide(L)'
;MPEEVADAIDAAAAGIPQAAIQNGIASGIAAAMGQLTPDDIAQSIASSTGMEPSEAQGRVQFIVDAYQAQTDHFLTSKMGLSSEELQDFYTFVRQADNRGHLRQALESQLHGNSMAGWRPLVERYMSNVAPSSATLKARGFETQTTAEGETLVRISGTWMSVKAAAQAGIL
;
A
#
# COMPACT_ATOMS: atom_id res chain seq x y z
N MET A 1 -5.73 9.27 8.30
CA MET A 1 -5.85 8.32 9.41
C MET A 1 -6.90 8.85 10.40
N PRO A 2 -7.70 8.00 11.07
CA PRO A 2 -8.53 8.46 12.20
C PRO A 2 -7.66 9.09 13.31
N GLU A 3 -8.18 10.10 14.00
CA GLU A 3 -7.44 10.85 15.04
C GLU A 3 -6.95 9.94 16.17
N GLU A 4 -7.82 9.02 16.65
CA GLU A 4 -7.48 8.07 17.72
C GLU A 4 -6.27 7.17 17.38
N VAL A 5 -6.09 6.82 16.11
CA VAL A 5 -4.95 6.01 15.65
C VAL A 5 -3.68 6.87 15.57
N ALA A 6 -3.80 8.12 15.17
CA ALA A 6 -2.68 9.06 15.16
C ALA A 6 -2.18 9.32 16.60
N ASP A 7 -3.09 9.54 17.54
CA ASP A 7 -2.77 9.71 18.96
C ASP A 7 -2.10 8.46 19.54
N ALA A 8 -2.54 7.27 19.14
CA ALA A 8 -1.93 6.01 19.56
C ALA A 8 -0.52 5.82 18.98
N ILE A 9 -0.26 6.26 17.75
CA ILE A 9 1.09 6.28 17.16
C ILE A 9 1.99 7.26 17.91
N ASP A 10 1.50 8.45 18.22
CA ASP A 10 2.25 9.45 19.00
C ASP A 10 2.55 8.94 20.41
N ALA A 11 1.61 8.24 21.05
CA ALA A 11 1.83 7.56 22.31
C ALA A 11 2.88 6.42 22.21
N ALA A 12 2.86 5.64 21.12
CA ALA A 12 3.86 4.61 20.88
C ALA A 12 5.26 5.20 20.62
N ALA A 13 5.34 6.40 20.04
CA ALA A 13 6.57 7.15 19.84
C ALA A 13 7.03 7.93 21.09
N ALA A 14 6.19 8.02 22.13
CA ALA A 14 6.50 8.80 23.32
C ALA A 14 7.77 8.28 24.03
N GLY A 15 8.67 9.21 24.34
CA GLY A 15 9.97 8.91 24.97
C GLY A 15 11.07 8.54 23.97
N ILE A 16 10.78 8.41 22.68
CA ILE A 16 11.79 8.22 21.64
C ILE A 16 12.34 9.59 21.22
N PRO A 17 13.67 9.80 21.21
CA PRO A 17 14.27 11.04 20.73
C PRO A 17 13.88 11.34 19.28
N GLN A 18 13.65 12.61 18.94
CA GLN A 18 13.23 13.00 17.59
C GLN A 18 14.18 12.51 16.48
N ALA A 19 15.49 12.48 16.74
CA ALA A 19 16.47 11.94 15.81
C ALA A 19 16.27 10.43 15.55
N ALA A 20 15.93 9.66 16.59
CA ALA A 20 15.62 8.24 16.47
C ALA A 20 14.28 8.01 15.75
N ILE A 21 13.29 8.89 15.93
CA ILE A 21 12.04 8.87 15.16
C ILE A 21 12.31 9.09 13.67
N GLN A 22 13.10 10.12 13.32
CA GLN A 22 13.46 10.39 11.92
C GLN A 22 14.23 9.23 11.27
N ASN A 23 15.20 8.65 11.99
CA ASN A 23 15.91 7.46 11.54
C ASN A 23 14.97 6.26 11.40
N GLY A 24 14.05 6.08 12.35
CA GLY A 24 13.03 5.03 12.32
C GLY A 24 12.11 5.15 11.11
N ILE A 25 11.70 6.36 10.71
CA ILE A 25 10.92 6.61 9.49
C ILE A 25 11.72 6.20 8.26
N ALA A 26 12.98 6.63 8.14
CA ALA A 26 13.84 6.25 7.01
C ALA A 26 14.02 4.72 6.92
N SER A 27 14.25 4.07 8.06
CA SER A 27 14.36 2.60 8.13
C SER A 27 13.03 1.91 7.83
N GLY A 28 11.89 2.50 8.21
CA GLY A 28 10.55 2.01 7.87
C GLY A 28 10.29 2.05 6.36
N ILE A 29 10.69 3.14 5.69
CA ILE A 29 10.62 3.25 4.23
C ILE A 29 11.50 2.16 3.57
N ALA A 30 12.73 1.97 4.08
CA ALA A 30 13.62 0.92 3.60
C ALA A 30 13.03 -0.49 3.81
N ALA A 31 12.41 -0.76 4.96
CA ALA A 31 11.75 -2.04 5.23
C ALA A 31 10.54 -2.28 4.31
N ALA A 32 9.70 -1.27 4.08
CA ALA A 32 8.57 -1.36 3.15
C ALA A 32 9.02 -1.63 1.68
N MET A 33 10.21 -1.16 1.31
CA MET A 33 10.86 -1.45 0.04
C MET A 33 11.61 -2.82 0.01
N GLY A 34 11.63 -3.56 1.12
CA GLY A 34 12.32 -4.84 1.25
C GLY A 34 13.85 -4.74 1.40
N GLN A 35 14.35 -3.60 1.87
CA GLN A 35 15.79 -3.35 2.07
C GLN A 35 16.27 -3.58 3.51
N LEU A 36 15.34 -3.55 4.47
CA LEU A 36 15.57 -3.81 5.89
C LEU A 36 14.46 -4.69 6.44
N THR A 37 14.69 -5.29 7.60
CA THR A 37 13.66 -5.99 8.37
C THR A 37 13.10 -5.09 9.48
N PRO A 38 11.85 -5.32 9.95
CA PRO A 38 11.33 -4.63 11.13
C PRO A 38 12.19 -4.83 12.39
N ASP A 39 12.87 -5.98 12.51
CA ASP A 39 13.76 -6.28 13.63
C ASP A 39 15.01 -5.36 13.63
N ASP A 40 15.55 -5.03 12.46
CA ASP A 40 16.66 -4.07 12.33
C ASP A 40 16.26 -2.68 12.86
N ILE A 41 15.00 -2.27 12.61
CA ILE A 41 14.45 -1.00 13.10
C ILE A 41 14.32 -1.03 14.62
N ALA A 42 13.72 -2.10 15.15
CA ALA A 42 13.52 -2.27 16.59
C ALA A 42 14.86 -2.27 17.35
N GLN A 43 15.87 -2.97 16.83
CA GLN A 43 17.20 -3.01 17.42
C GLN A 43 17.90 -1.64 17.39
N SER A 44 17.75 -0.89 16.29
CA SER A 44 18.25 0.49 16.20
C SER A 44 17.57 1.41 17.22
N ILE A 45 16.25 1.28 17.43
CA ILE A 45 15.53 2.08 18.41
C ILE A 45 15.98 1.71 19.82
N ALA A 46 15.97 0.42 20.17
CA ALA A 46 16.39 -0.07 21.49
C ALA A 46 17.79 0.42 21.88
N SER A 47 18.77 0.30 20.97
CA SER A 47 20.15 0.75 21.21
C SER A 47 20.27 2.27 21.38
N SER A 48 19.45 3.06 20.68
CA SER A 48 19.48 4.53 20.75
C SER A 48 18.75 5.12 21.95
N THR A 49 17.77 4.41 22.51
CA THR A 49 16.89 4.91 23.59
C THR A 49 17.13 4.23 24.93
N GLY A 50 17.85 3.10 24.95
CA GLY A 50 17.99 2.26 26.15
C GLY A 50 16.72 1.47 26.48
N MET A 51 15.77 1.41 25.54
CA MET A 51 14.54 0.63 25.68
C MET A 51 14.82 -0.87 25.57
N GLU A 52 14.04 -1.68 26.28
CA GLU A 52 14.08 -3.14 26.11
C GLU A 52 13.76 -3.53 24.66
N PRO A 53 14.51 -4.47 24.04
CA PRO A 53 14.29 -4.84 22.64
C PRO A 53 12.86 -5.32 22.34
N SER A 54 12.23 -6.03 23.27
CA SER A 54 10.86 -6.51 23.13
C SER A 54 9.83 -5.37 23.15
N GLU A 55 10.08 -4.33 23.97
CA GLU A 55 9.25 -3.13 24.00
C GLU A 55 9.41 -2.33 22.71
N ALA A 56 10.65 -2.15 22.23
CA ALA A 56 10.93 -1.48 20.96
C ALA A 56 10.27 -2.20 19.78
N GLN A 57 10.36 -3.53 19.74
CA GLN A 57 9.72 -4.35 18.72
C GLN A 57 8.19 -4.19 18.74
N GLY A 58 7.57 -4.24 19.92
CA GLY A 58 6.12 -4.04 20.05
C GLY A 58 5.66 -2.67 19.54
N ARG A 59 6.39 -1.61 19.86
CA ARG A 59 6.10 -0.24 19.39
C ARG A 59 6.29 -0.10 17.89
N VAL A 60 7.39 -0.63 17.33
CA VAL A 60 7.64 -0.61 15.88
C VAL A 60 6.55 -1.36 15.13
N GLN A 61 6.21 -2.57 15.57
CA GLN A 61 5.18 -3.39 14.95
C GLN A 61 3.82 -2.67 14.96
N PHE A 62 3.44 -2.08 16.08
CA PHE A 62 2.20 -1.29 16.19
C PHE A 62 2.16 -0.14 15.17
N ILE A 63 3.24 0.63 15.06
CA ILE A 63 3.32 1.76 14.12
C ILE A 63 3.23 1.27 12.67
N VAL A 64 3.96 0.20 12.32
CA VAL A 64 3.93 -0.41 11.00
C VAL A 64 2.52 -0.87 10.65
N ASP A 65 1.86 -1.59 11.55
CA ASP A 65 0.51 -2.11 11.35
C ASP A 65 -0.51 -0.99 11.18
N ALA A 66 -0.38 0.11 11.94
CA ALA A 66 -1.26 1.27 11.82
C ALA A 66 -1.15 1.96 10.45
N TYR A 67 0.07 2.15 9.94
CA TYR A 67 0.30 2.72 8.61
C TYR A 67 -0.09 1.75 7.49
N GLN A 68 0.14 0.45 7.67
CA GLN A 68 -0.29 -0.58 6.74
C GLN A 68 -1.83 -0.60 6.63
N ALA A 69 -2.54 -0.61 7.76
CA ALA A 69 -4.00 -0.56 7.82
C ALA A 69 -4.57 0.73 7.21
N GLN A 70 -3.92 1.88 7.44
CA GLN A 70 -4.30 3.13 6.76
C GLN A 70 -4.21 2.98 5.23
N THR A 71 -3.13 2.36 4.74
CA THR A 71 -2.90 2.15 3.32
C THR A 71 -3.93 1.20 2.73
N ASP A 72 -4.12 0.03 3.35
CA ASP A 72 -5.10 -0.96 2.92
C ASP A 72 -6.52 -0.38 2.88
N HIS A 73 -6.91 0.35 3.92
CA HIS A 73 -8.21 1.01 3.95
C HIS A 73 -8.34 2.05 2.83
N PHE A 74 -7.32 2.85 2.57
CA PHE A 74 -7.34 3.82 1.48
C PHE A 74 -7.45 3.14 0.10
N LEU A 75 -6.63 2.12 -0.14
CA LEU A 75 -6.61 1.37 -1.40
C LEU A 75 -7.96 0.69 -1.66
N THR A 76 -8.54 0.08 -0.63
CA THR A 76 -9.81 -0.65 -0.77
C THR A 76 -11.02 0.28 -0.83
N SER A 77 -11.13 1.24 0.09
CA SER A 77 -12.33 2.08 0.21
C SER A 77 -12.37 3.27 -0.74
N LYS A 78 -11.21 3.78 -1.18
CA LYS A 78 -11.12 4.99 -2.02
C LYS A 78 -10.62 4.70 -3.43
N MET A 79 -9.71 3.75 -3.60
CA MET A 79 -9.11 3.44 -4.91
C MET A 79 -9.73 2.22 -5.59
N GLY A 80 -10.62 1.50 -4.90
CA GLY A 80 -11.42 0.42 -5.48
C GLY A 80 -10.66 -0.89 -5.68
N LEU A 81 -9.49 -1.06 -5.06
CA LEU A 81 -8.86 -2.39 -4.98
C LEU A 81 -9.72 -3.30 -4.11
N SER A 82 -9.84 -4.57 -4.49
CA SER A 82 -10.35 -5.59 -3.57
C SER A 82 -9.29 -5.98 -2.55
N SER A 83 -9.70 -6.54 -1.42
CA SER A 83 -8.77 -7.08 -0.41
C SER A 83 -7.91 -8.22 -0.97
N GLU A 84 -8.41 -8.96 -1.96
CA GLU A 84 -7.68 -10.05 -2.64
C GLU A 84 -6.55 -9.52 -3.52
N GLU A 85 -6.73 -8.34 -4.12
CA GLU A 85 -5.75 -7.70 -5.01
C GLU A 85 -4.63 -6.96 -4.25
N LEU A 86 -4.77 -6.75 -2.93
CA LEU A 86 -3.78 -5.98 -2.14
C LEU A 86 -2.39 -6.61 -2.19
N GLN A 87 -2.29 -7.94 -2.06
CA GLN A 87 -1.00 -8.61 -2.06
C GLN A 87 -0.30 -8.53 -3.43
N ASP A 88 -1.08 -8.64 -4.51
CA ASP A 88 -0.58 -8.49 -5.88
C ASP A 88 -0.16 -7.05 -6.15
N PHE A 89 -0.93 -6.07 -5.66
CA PHE A 89 -0.57 -4.66 -5.70
C PHE A 89 0.76 -4.40 -4.97
N TYR A 90 0.94 -4.91 -3.75
CA TYR A 90 2.19 -4.73 -3.00
C TYR A 90 3.38 -5.39 -3.68
N THR A 91 3.16 -6.53 -4.32
CA THR A 91 4.18 -7.20 -5.13
C THR A 91 4.55 -6.35 -6.34
N PHE A 92 3.56 -5.78 -7.03
CA PHE A 92 3.75 -4.89 -8.19
C PHE A 92 4.54 -3.63 -7.85
N VAL A 93 4.20 -2.93 -6.77
CA VAL A 93 4.86 -1.66 -6.42
C VAL A 93 6.31 -1.84 -5.94
N ARG A 94 6.68 -3.04 -5.46
CA ARG A 94 8.05 -3.39 -5.06
C ARG A 94 8.97 -3.74 -6.24
N GLN A 95 8.42 -3.91 -7.45
CA GLN A 95 9.20 -4.14 -8.67
C GLN A 95 10.12 -2.94 -8.96
N ALA A 96 11.27 -3.20 -9.59
CA ALA A 96 12.32 -2.20 -9.80
C ALA A 96 11.80 -0.91 -10.45
N ASP A 97 10.94 -1.04 -11.46
CA ASP A 97 10.39 0.08 -12.23
C ASP A 97 9.42 0.97 -11.42
N ASN A 98 8.87 0.44 -10.32
CA ASN A 98 7.91 1.13 -9.47
C ASN A 98 8.50 1.62 -8.14
N ARG A 99 9.69 1.16 -7.75
CA ARG A 99 10.30 1.49 -6.44
C ARG A 99 10.46 2.98 -6.18
N GLY A 100 10.81 3.77 -7.21
CA GLY A 100 10.93 5.22 -7.06
C GLY A 100 9.60 5.87 -6.66
N HIS A 101 8.51 5.43 -7.30
CA HIS A 101 7.16 5.88 -6.99
C HIS A 101 6.67 5.37 -5.63
N LEU A 102 6.99 4.12 -5.29
CA LEU A 102 6.71 3.55 -3.96
C LEU A 102 7.38 4.36 -2.86
N ARG A 103 8.67 4.69 -3.01
CA ARG A 103 9.38 5.52 -2.05
C ARG A 103 8.70 6.87 -1.84
N GLN A 104 8.35 7.55 -2.93
CA GLN A 104 7.68 8.85 -2.86
C GLN A 104 6.31 8.76 -2.16
N ALA A 105 5.56 7.67 -2.39
CA ALA A 105 4.29 7.44 -1.73
C ALA A 105 4.46 7.24 -0.22
N LEU A 106 5.44 6.43 0.18
CA LEU A 106 5.78 6.20 1.60
C LEU A 106 6.27 7.47 2.29
N GLU A 107 7.15 8.25 1.65
CA GLU A 107 7.62 9.54 2.17
C GLU A 107 6.44 10.52 2.37
N SER A 108 5.54 10.61 1.39
CA SER A 108 4.35 11.46 1.47
C SER A 108 3.41 11.04 2.60
N GLN A 109 3.27 9.73 2.83
CA GLN A 109 2.45 9.19 3.90
C GLN A 109 3.08 9.44 5.28
N LEU A 110 4.34 9.08 5.46
CA LEU A 110 5.01 9.08 6.77
C LEU A 110 5.42 10.49 7.22
N HIS A 111 5.78 11.39 6.30
CA HIS A 111 6.14 12.77 6.65
C HIS A 111 4.99 13.77 6.49
N GLY A 112 4.12 13.55 5.51
CA GLY A 112 3.08 14.50 5.15
C GLY A 112 1.67 14.07 5.54
N ASN A 113 1.49 12.89 6.17
CA ASN A 113 0.19 12.27 6.42
C ASN A 113 -0.70 12.25 5.14
N SER A 114 -0.06 12.12 3.98
CA SER A 114 -0.70 12.27 2.68
C SER A 114 -0.71 10.96 1.91
N MET A 115 -1.90 10.49 1.57
CA MET A 115 -2.09 9.31 0.73
C MET A 115 -2.02 9.62 -0.78
N ALA A 116 -1.74 10.87 -1.17
CA ALA A 116 -1.79 11.30 -2.57
C ALA A 116 -0.80 10.53 -3.46
N GLY A 117 0.36 10.16 -2.93
CA GLY A 117 1.39 9.41 -3.67
C GLY A 117 0.99 7.98 -4.05
N TRP A 118 -0.04 7.42 -3.42
CA TRP A 118 -0.53 6.07 -3.74
C TRP A 118 -1.40 6.02 -5.00
N ARG A 119 -2.05 7.13 -5.39
CA ARG A 119 -2.96 7.13 -6.56
C ARG A 119 -2.27 6.76 -7.88
N PRO A 120 -1.11 7.37 -8.23
CA PRO A 120 -0.42 7.03 -9.47
C PRO A 120 0.06 5.58 -9.51
N LEU A 121 0.36 4.98 -8.35
CA LEU A 121 0.74 3.56 -8.25
C LEU A 121 -0.46 2.65 -8.54
N VAL A 122 -1.64 2.99 -8.03
CA VAL A 122 -2.88 2.25 -8.32
C VAL A 122 -3.25 2.38 -9.80
N GLU A 123 -3.22 3.58 -10.37
CA GLU A 123 -3.50 3.79 -11.79
C GLU A 123 -2.56 2.95 -12.66
N ARG A 124 -1.26 2.93 -12.34
CA ARG A 124 -0.29 2.06 -13.01
C ARG A 124 -0.60 0.59 -12.81
N TYR A 125 -0.94 0.16 -11.61
CA TYR A 125 -1.32 -1.22 -11.34
C TYR A 125 -2.52 -1.64 -12.19
N MET A 126 -3.61 -0.87 -12.16
CA MET A 126 -4.84 -1.16 -12.91
C MET A 126 -4.62 -1.12 -14.43
N SER A 127 -3.72 -0.26 -14.93
CA SER A 127 -3.37 -0.23 -16.37
C SER A 127 -2.56 -1.45 -16.84
N ASN A 128 -1.87 -2.14 -15.92
CA ASN A 128 -1.01 -3.28 -16.21
C ASN A 128 -1.63 -4.63 -15.82
N VAL A 129 -2.51 -4.63 -14.82
CA VAL A 129 -3.22 -5.81 -14.31
C VAL A 129 -4.69 -5.66 -14.67
N ALA A 130 -5.14 -6.46 -15.63
CA ALA A 130 -6.54 -6.51 -16.03
C ALA A 130 -7.41 -6.86 -14.80
N PRO A 131 -8.41 -6.05 -14.41
CA PRO A 131 -9.26 -6.35 -13.27
C PRO A 131 -9.92 -7.73 -13.39
N SER A 132 -10.09 -8.42 -12.26
CA SER A 132 -10.68 -9.76 -12.28
C SER A 132 -12.13 -9.75 -12.79
N SER A 133 -12.59 -10.84 -13.40
CA SER A 133 -13.99 -10.98 -13.85
C SER A 133 -15.00 -10.82 -12.70
N ALA A 134 -14.61 -11.19 -11.48
CA ALA A 134 -15.39 -11.00 -10.26
C ALA A 134 -15.50 -9.51 -9.88
N THR A 135 -14.38 -8.78 -9.91
CA THR A 135 -14.33 -7.33 -9.67
C THR A 135 -15.24 -6.58 -10.65
N LEU A 136 -15.23 -6.99 -11.92
CA LEU A 136 -16.07 -6.39 -12.96
C LEU A 136 -17.56 -6.65 -12.77
N LYS A 137 -17.94 -7.90 -12.43
CA LYS A 137 -19.34 -8.24 -12.11
C LYS A 137 -19.85 -7.48 -10.89
N ALA A 138 -19.03 -7.34 -9.85
CA ALA A 138 -19.38 -6.59 -8.65
C ALA A 138 -19.60 -5.09 -8.93
N ARG A 139 -18.89 -4.53 -9.92
CA ARG A 139 -19.07 -3.15 -10.41
C ARG A 139 -20.22 -2.99 -11.41
N GLY A 140 -20.99 -4.06 -11.67
CA GLY A 140 -22.15 -4.03 -12.56
C GLY A 140 -21.82 -4.19 -14.05
N PHE A 141 -20.59 -4.56 -14.40
CA PHE A 141 -20.23 -4.83 -15.78
C PHE A 141 -20.59 -6.27 -16.19
N GLU A 142 -21.13 -6.42 -17.40
CA GLU A 142 -21.29 -7.73 -18.03
C GLU A 142 -19.91 -8.25 -18.44
N THR A 143 -19.56 -9.46 -18.00
CA THR A 143 -18.32 -10.13 -18.40
C THR A 143 -18.61 -11.48 -19.05
N GLN A 144 -17.82 -11.82 -20.08
CA GLN A 144 -17.83 -13.14 -20.69
C GLN A 144 -16.40 -13.65 -20.83
N THR A 145 -16.20 -14.96 -20.74
CA THR A 145 -14.92 -15.61 -21.01
C THR A 145 -14.98 -16.24 -22.40
N THR A 146 -14.00 -15.97 -23.26
CA THR A 146 -13.90 -16.62 -24.57
C THR A 146 -13.48 -18.08 -24.42
N ALA A 147 -13.66 -18.88 -25.48
CA ALA A 147 -13.22 -20.28 -25.51
C ALA A 147 -11.70 -20.43 -25.33
N GLU A 148 -10.94 -19.37 -25.58
CA GLU A 148 -9.49 -19.27 -25.44
C GLU A 148 -9.05 -18.83 -24.03
N GLY A 149 -10.01 -18.58 -23.13
CA GLY A 149 -9.77 -18.21 -21.72
C GLY A 149 -9.63 -16.71 -21.47
N GLU A 150 -9.82 -15.85 -22.48
CA GLU A 150 -9.72 -14.40 -22.32
C GLU A 150 -11.02 -13.83 -21.73
N THR A 151 -10.88 -12.97 -20.71
CA THR A 151 -12.04 -12.25 -20.14
C THR A 151 -12.32 -10.99 -20.95
N LEU A 152 -13.56 -10.86 -21.43
CA LEU A 152 -14.10 -9.68 -22.08
C LEU A 152 -15.09 -8.99 -21.14
N VAL A 153 -15.18 -7.67 -21.27
CA VAL A 153 -16.17 -6.84 -20.60
C VAL A 153 -17.00 -6.09 -21.62
N ARG A 154 -18.27 -5.85 -21.31
CA ARG A 154 -19.17 -5.06 -22.15
C ARG A 154 -19.17 -3.60 -21.73
N ILE A 155 -18.69 -2.73 -22.62
CA ILE A 155 -18.63 -1.28 -22.42
C ILE A 155 -19.43 -0.62 -23.55
N SER A 156 -20.44 0.18 -23.20
CA SER A 156 -21.29 0.88 -24.18
C SER A 156 -21.84 -0.04 -25.29
N GLY A 157 -22.21 -1.27 -24.92
CA GLY A 157 -22.75 -2.28 -25.84
C GLY A 157 -21.71 -3.09 -26.63
N THR A 158 -20.41 -2.75 -26.56
CA THR A 158 -19.33 -3.45 -27.27
C THR A 158 -18.53 -4.33 -26.32
N TRP A 159 -18.21 -5.56 -26.75
CA TRP A 159 -17.31 -6.45 -26.04
C TRP A 159 -15.86 -6.06 -26.31
N MET A 160 -15.09 -5.82 -25.26
CA MET A 160 -13.67 -5.49 -25.33
C MET A 160 -12.88 -6.28 -24.30
N SER A 161 -11.59 -6.51 -24.56
CA SER A 161 -10.74 -7.17 -23.57
C SER A 161 -10.63 -6.31 -22.33
N VAL A 162 -10.64 -6.95 -21.16
CA VAL A 162 -10.55 -6.24 -19.88
C VAL A 162 -9.29 -5.38 -19.81
N LYS A 163 -8.19 -5.87 -20.40
CA LYS A 163 -6.93 -5.12 -20.49
C LYS A 163 -7.08 -3.84 -21.32
N ALA A 164 -7.73 -3.90 -22.49
CA ALA A 164 -7.94 -2.72 -23.32
C ALA A 164 -8.87 -1.70 -22.63
N ALA A 165 -9.90 -2.20 -21.94
CA ALA A 165 -10.85 -1.37 -21.20
C ALA A 165 -10.19 -0.67 -19.99
N ALA A 166 -9.29 -1.37 -19.28
CA ALA A 166 -8.50 -0.81 -18.19
C ALA A 166 -7.48 0.23 -18.68
N GLN A 167 -6.80 -0.04 -19.81
CA GLN A 167 -5.86 0.92 -20.42
C GLN A 167 -6.54 2.18 -20.96
N ALA A 168 -7.79 2.07 -21.41
CA ALA A 168 -8.59 3.20 -21.86
C ALA A 168 -9.22 4.00 -20.69
N GLY A 169 -9.06 3.55 -19.44
CA GLY A 169 -9.62 4.21 -18.25
C GLY A 169 -11.14 4.11 -18.14
N ILE A 170 -11.74 3.08 -18.76
CA ILE A 170 -13.20 2.91 -18.82
C ILE A 170 -13.72 1.96 -17.71
N LEU A 171 -12.82 1.30 -16.98
CA LEU A 171 -13.09 0.34 -15.89
C LEU A 171 -12.53 0.79 -14.54
#